data_AF-A0A8B6CCV7-F1
#
_entry.id   AF-A0A8B6CCV7-F1
#
_cell.length_a   1.000
_cell.length_b   1.000
_cell.length_c   1.000
_cell.angle_alpha   90.00
_cell.angle_beta   90.00
_cell.angle_gamma   90.00
#
_symmetry.space_group_name_H-M   'P 1'
#
loop_
_entity.id
_entity.type
_entity.pdbx_description
1 polymer ?
#
loop_
_entity_poly.entity_id
_entity_poly.type
_entity_poly.pdbx_seq_one_letter_code
_entity_poly.pdbx_strand_id
1 'polypeptide(L)'
;MMTSNDVHWSKQNNNTFRRVGFQLAVDNVNRLDRGIYVCSVVIQLTPTVGQPVNVTGSTTVELDVLYRPAVTVSPDINPYKVKENTTNLHLTCNVTDANPAAKGYRWYKDGSQVSTGDTYLIRTVRRSHTGSYTCDATNSVGSSNISSFIQLDILSIGMLNAFFIQLSIKLTG
;
A
#
# COMPACT_ATOMS: atom_id res chain seq x y z
N MET A 1 50.57 4.57 17.98
CA MET A 1 50.01 3.24 17.60
C MET A 1 48.51 3.39 17.46
N MET A 2 47.86 2.79 16.45
CA MET A 2 46.39 2.83 16.29
C MET A 2 45.76 1.72 17.13
N THR A 3 44.79 2.02 18.00
CA THR A 3 44.29 1.02 18.97
C THR A 3 42.78 0.88 19.02
N SER A 4 42.00 1.44 18.08
CA SER A 4 40.55 1.28 18.11
C SER A 4 39.96 1.30 16.70
N ASN A 5 39.35 0.18 16.30
CA ASN A 5 38.58 0.01 15.06
C ASN A 5 37.10 -0.10 15.45
N ASP A 6 36.49 0.98 15.97
CA ASP A 6 35.06 0.96 16.29
C ASP A 6 34.25 1.20 15.01
N VAL A 7 34.03 0.13 14.25
CA VAL A 7 33.11 0.11 13.11
C VAL A 7 31.71 -0.13 13.61
N HIS A 8 30.82 0.82 13.36
CA HIS A 8 29.42 0.70 13.70
C HIS A 8 28.52 1.17 12.57
N TRP A 9 27.34 0.59 12.53
CA TRP A 9 26.26 0.93 11.63
C TRP A 9 25.18 1.67 12.40
N SER A 10 24.66 2.72 11.79
CA SER A 10 23.43 3.39 12.20
C SER A 10 22.44 3.46 11.03
N LYS A 11 21.17 3.74 11.32
CA LYS A 11 20.15 3.98 10.29
C LYS A 11 19.69 5.42 10.37
N GLN A 12 19.70 6.12 9.24
CA GLN A 12 19.26 7.51 9.18
C GLN A 12 17.80 7.62 9.66
N ASN A 13 17.49 8.64 10.46
CA ASN A 13 16.19 8.85 11.10
C ASN A 13 15.76 7.75 12.10
N ASN A 14 16.67 6.85 12.49
CA ASN A 14 16.43 5.89 13.57
C ASN A 14 17.61 5.86 14.55
N ASN A 15 17.52 6.70 15.57
CA ASN A 15 18.56 6.85 16.61
C ASN A 15 18.76 5.59 17.48
N THR A 16 17.81 4.64 17.44
CA THR A 16 17.90 3.40 18.22
C THR A 16 18.63 2.28 17.47
N PHE A 17 18.74 2.40 16.15
CA PHE A 17 19.43 1.40 15.35
C PHE A 17 20.94 1.60 15.46
N ARG A 18 21.61 0.70 16.19
CA ARG A 18 23.07 0.59 16.22
C ARG A 18 23.50 -0.86 16.14
N ARG A 19 24.46 -1.16 15.27
CA ARG A 19 25.09 -2.48 15.15
C ARG A 19 26.60 -2.30 15.06
N VAL A 20 27.36 -3.12 15.79
CA VAL A 20 28.83 -3.08 15.77
C VAL A 20 29.32 -4.19 14.86
N GLY A 21 30.37 -3.90 14.08
CA GLY A 21 31.02 -4.88 13.22
C GLY A 21 31.17 -4.41 11.77
N PHE A 22 32.03 -5.12 11.04
CA PHE A 22 32.36 -4.82 9.64
C PHE A 22 31.23 -5.13 8.66
N GLN A 23 30.26 -5.95 9.08
CA GLN A 23 29.13 -6.35 8.25
C GLN A 23 27.82 -6.00 8.95
N LEU A 24 26.87 -5.51 8.17
CA LEU A 24 25.50 -5.33 8.60
C LEU A 24 24.65 -6.50 8.10
N ALA A 25 24.07 -7.26 9.02
CA ALA A 25 23.04 -8.25 8.72
C ALA A 25 21.67 -7.68 9.11
N VAL A 26 20.72 -7.72 8.17
CA VAL A 26 19.31 -7.38 8.39
C VAL A 26 18.50 -8.61 8.01
N ASP A 27 18.06 -9.36 9.03
CA ASP A 27 17.30 -10.59 8.83
C ASP A 27 15.80 -10.30 8.71
N ASN A 28 15.07 -11.14 7.98
CA ASN A 28 13.62 -11.01 7.79
C ASN A 28 13.19 -9.62 7.28
N VAL A 29 13.89 -9.15 6.24
CA VAL A 29 13.72 -7.82 5.66
C VAL A 29 12.25 -7.54 5.33
N ASN A 30 11.76 -6.41 5.81
CA ASN A 30 10.42 -5.91 5.54
C ASN A 30 10.48 -4.44 5.08
N ARG A 31 9.33 -3.88 4.66
CA ARG A 31 9.27 -2.50 4.13
C ARG A 31 9.76 -1.41 5.09
N LEU A 32 9.73 -1.64 6.41
CA LEU A 32 10.23 -0.70 7.41
C LEU A 32 11.76 -0.70 7.50
N ASP A 33 12.43 -1.74 6.98
CA ASP A 33 13.89 -1.82 6.93
C ASP A 33 14.45 -0.96 5.80
N ARG A 34 13.65 -0.55 4.83
CA ARG A 34 14.04 0.43 3.80
C ARG A 34 14.65 1.68 4.43
N GLY A 35 15.71 2.19 3.80
CA GLY A 35 16.33 3.45 4.16
C GLY A 35 17.83 3.46 4.03
N ILE A 36 18.43 4.55 4.51
CA ILE A 36 19.86 4.79 4.40
C ILE A 36 20.55 4.32 5.67
N TYR A 37 21.49 3.41 5.49
CA TYR A 37 22.37 2.90 6.54
C TYR A 37 23.72 3.58 6.43
N VAL A 38 24.27 3.96 7.58
CA VAL A 38 25.55 4.67 7.68
C VAL A 38 26.54 3.75 8.38
N CYS A 39 27.62 3.39 7.68
CA CYS A 39 28.77 2.75 8.30
C CYS A 39 29.73 3.86 8.74
N SER A 40 30.05 3.89 10.03
CA SER A 40 30.96 4.85 10.63
C SER A 40 32.10 4.12 11.31
N VAL A 41 33.32 4.58 11.07
CA VAL A 41 34.54 4.09 11.70
C VAL A 41 35.12 5.22 12.54
N VAL A 42 35.39 4.95 13.81
CA VAL A 42 36.12 5.87 14.68
C VAL A 42 37.54 5.34 14.88
N ILE A 43 38.53 6.13 14.47
CA ILE A 43 39.95 5.85 14.66
C ILE A 43 40.46 6.79 15.74
N GLN A 44 41.11 6.25 16.77
CA GLN A 44 41.79 7.05 17.78
C GLN A 44 43.27 7.15 17.45
N LEU A 45 43.75 8.37 17.22
CA LEU A 45 45.15 8.70 16.99
C LEU A 45 45.76 9.20 18.30
N THR A 46 46.84 8.55 18.74
CA THR A 46 47.61 8.94 19.92
C THR A 46 48.97 9.49 19.49
N PRO A 47 49.14 10.82 19.42
CA PRO A 47 50.41 11.42 19.04
C PRO A 47 51.45 11.30 20.16
N THR A 48 52.74 11.36 19.80
CA THR A 48 53.86 11.33 20.77
C THR A 48 53.88 12.56 21.67
N VAL A 49 53.28 13.67 21.21
CA VAL A 49 53.11 14.92 21.95
C VAL A 49 51.70 15.42 21.68
N GLY A 50 50.92 15.72 22.72
CA GLY A 50 49.56 16.26 22.62
C GLY A 50 48.46 15.30 23.07
N GLN A 51 47.21 15.73 22.92
CA GLN A 51 46.02 14.97 23.29
C GLN A 51 45.64 13.94 22.22
N PRO A 52 45.03 12.79 22.59
CA PRO A 52 44.46 11.85 21.63
C PRO A 52 43.37 12.51 20.77
N VAL A 53 43.34 12.17 19.47
CA VAL A 53 42.37 12.72 18.51
C VAL A 53 41.52 11.59 17.94
N ASN A 54 40.21 11.79 17.91
CA ASN A 54 39.28 10.88 17.24
C ASN A 54 39.04 11.36 15.81
N VAL A 55 39.34 10.51 14.84
CA VAL A 55 39.04 10.74 13.42
C VAL A 55 37.89 9.81 13.03
N THR A 56 36.87 10.37 12.40
CA THR A 56 35.71 9.60 11.92
C THR A 56 35.69 9.56 10.41
N GLY A 57 35.50 8.37 9.86
CA GLY A 57 35.18 8.16 8.45
C GLY A 57 33.81 7.50 8.36
N SER A 58 32.99 7.89 7.39
CA SER A 58 31.70 7.24 7.17
C SER A 58 31.37 7.08 5.70
N THR A 59 30.54 6.07 5.41
CA THR A 59 29.96 5.82 4.10
C THR A 59 28.50 5.42 4.27
N THR A 60 27.70 5.62 3.23
CA THR A 60 26.28 5.33 3.24
C THR A 60 25.92 4.28 2.21
N VAL A 61 24.92 3.47 2.52
CA VAL A 61 24.29 2.53 1.61
C VAL A 61 22.78 2.63 1.76
N GLU A 62 22.07 2.69 0.64
CA GLU A 62 20.61 2.66 0.64
C GLU A 62 20.15 1.22 0.48
N LEU A 63 19.38 0.73 1.46
CA LEU A 63 18.64 -0.50 1.32
C LEU A 63 17.27 -0.17 0.72
N ASP A 64 17.09 -0.49 -0.55
CA ASP A 64 15.79 -0.37 -1.21
C ASP A 64 15.03 -1.70 -1.15
N VAL A 65 13.97 -1.73 -0.34
CA VAL A 65 13.14 -2.92 -0.16
C VAL A 65 11.98 -2.87 -1.13
N LEU A 66 11.92 -3.85 -2.03
CA LEU A 66 10.84 -4.00 -3.00
C LEU A 66 9.73 -4.89 -2.44
N TYR A 67 8.47 -4.47 -2.63
CA TYR A 67 7.28 -5.19 -2.17
C TYR A 67 6.10 -4.98 -3.11
N ARG A 68 5.14 -5.91 -3.05
CA ARG A 68 3.90 -5.86 -3.85
C ARG A 68 3.02 -4.68 -3.42
N PRO A 69 2.22 -4.09 -4.33
CA PRO A 69 1.34 -2.98 -3.98
C PRO A 69 0.31 -3.36 -2.91
N ALA A 70 -0.12 -2.38 -2.13
CA ALA A 70 -1.31 -2.43 -1.31
C ALA A 70 -2.36 -1.49 -1.94
N VAL A 71 -3.61 -1.94 -1.97
CA VAL A 71 -4.69 -1.23 -2.66
C VAL A 71 -5.94 -1.06 -1.81
N THR A 72 -6.67 0.01 -2.07
CA THR A 72 -8.03 0.24 -1.56
C THR A 72 -8.97 0.60 -2.71
N VAL A 73 -10.24 0.27 -2.56
CA VAL A 73 -11.30 0.62 -3.52
C VAL A 73 -11.98 1.90 -3.08
N SER A 74 -12.31 2.77 -4.04
CA SER A 74 -13.13 3.97 -3.83
C SER A 74 -14.37 3.98 -4.72
N PRO A 75 -15.50 4.52 -4.23
CA PRO A 75 -15.68 5.19 -2.93
C PRO A 75 -15.58 4.27 -1.70
N ASP A 76 -15.10 4.78 -0.56
CA ASP A 76 -15.01 4.02 0.70
C ASP A 76 -16.37 3.99 1.42
N ILE A 77 -17.37 3.41 0.74
CA ILE A 77 -18.74 3.28 1.23
C ILE A 77 -19.19 1.85 0.91
N ASN A 78 -19.51 1.07 1.93
CA ASN A 78 -19.92 -0.31 1.75
C ASN A 78 -21.16 -0.64 2.61
N PRO A 79 -22.33 -0.94 2.02
CA PRO A 79 -22.60 -1.02 0.58
C PRO A 79 -22.72 0.35 -0.09
N TYR A 80 -22.24 0.46 -1.32
CA TYR A 80 -22.41 1.64 -2.16
C TYR A 80 -23.73 1.56 -2.93
N LYS A 81 -24.70 2.38 -2.54
CA LYS A 81 -26.03 2.41 -3.16
C LYS A 81 -26.09 3.46 -4.26
N VAL A 82 -26.44 3.04 -5.48
CA VAL A 82 -26.50 3.90 -6.65
C VAL A 82 -27.85 3.76 -7.36
N LYS A 83 -28.42 4.86 -7.82
CA LYS A 83 -29.69 4.84 -8.57
C LYS A 83 -29.48 4.24 -9.96
N GLU A 84 -30.43 3.39 -10.38
CA GLU A 84 -30.52 2.93 -11.77
C GLU A 84 -30.60 4.11 -12.75
N ASN A 85 -30.00 3.95 -13.93
CA ASN A 85 -29.84 4.97 -14.97
C ASN A 85 -28.89 6.14 -14.61
N THR A 86 -28.08 6.01 -13.57
CA THR A 86 -26.92 6.89 -13.38
C THR A 86 -26.02 6.83 -14.63
N THR A 87 -25.73 7.97 -15.24
CA THR A 87 -25.04 8.03 -16.54
C THR A 87 -23.63 7.48 -16.48
N ASN A 88 -22.85 7.88 -15.48
CA ASN A 88 -21.47 7.47 -15.29
C ASN A 88 -21.24 7.19 -13.81
N LEU A 89 -20.75 5.99 -13.51
CA LEU A 89 -20.29 5.60 -12.18
C LEU A 89 -18.82 5.21 -12.28
N HIS A 90 -17.98 5.83 -11.45
CA HIS A 90 -16.56 5.57 -11.39
C HIS A 90 -16.22 4.82 -10.11
N LEU A 91 -15.54 3.69 -10.26
CA LEU A 91 -14.84 3.02 -9.17
C LEU A 91 -13.33 3.21 -9.38
N THR A 92 -12.59 3.49 -8.32
CA THR A 92 -11.15 3.77 -8.40
C THR A 92 -10.36 2.83 -7.50
N CYS A 93 -9.25 2.31 -8.02
CA CYS A 93 -8.32 1.43 -7.34
C CYS A 93 -7.12 2.27 -6.89
N ASN A 94 -7.11 2.65 -5.62
CA ASN A 94 -6.06 3.49 -5.07
C ASN A 94 -4.92 2.63 -4.56
N VAL A 95 -3.69 2.98 -4.93
CA VAL A 95 -2.49 2.38 -4.34
C VAL A 95 -2.15 3.13 -3.07
N THR A 96 -2.21 2.45 -1.92
CA THR A 96 -1.86 3.05 -0.62
C THR A 96 -0.37 2.97 -0.31
N ASP A 97 0.29 1.93 -0.81
CA ASP A 97 1.73 1.74 -0.66
C ASP A 97 2.25 0.79 -1.77
N ALA A 98 3.39 1.09 -2.37
CA ALA A 98 4.03 0.23 -3.37
C ALA A 98 5.50 0.62 -3.60
N ASN A 99 6.37 -0.39 -3.73
CA ASN A 99 7.73 -0.18 -4.21
C ASN A 99 8.22 -1.37 -5.06
N PRO A 100 8.46 -1.22 -6.37
CA PRO A 100 8.30 -0.01 -7.18
C PRO A 100 6.84 0.39 -7.38
N ALA A 101 6.61 1.56 -7.97
CA ALA A 101 5.28 2.04 -8.31
C ALA A 101 4.51 1.01 -9.17
N ALA A 102 3.21 0.87 -8.89
CA ALA A 102 2.33 -0.01 -9.66
C ALA A 102 2.18 0.50 -11.10
N LYS A 103 2.11 -0.45 -12.05
CA LYS A 103 1.96 -0.16 -13.49
C LYS A 103 0.77 -0.87 -14.13
N GLY A 104 0.29 -1.96 -13.52
CA GLY A 104 -0.85 -2.72 -14.01
C GLY A 104 -2.01 -2.69 -13.01
N TYR A 105 -3.24 -2.68 -13.51
CA TYR A 105 -4.46 -2.66 -12.70
C TYR A 105 -5.52 -3.54 -13.34
N ARG A 106 -6.24 -4.30 -12.51
CA ARG A 106 -7.37 -5.13 -12.94
C ARG A 106 -8.53 -4.96 -11.98
N TRP A 107 -9.73 -4.91 -12.55
CA TRP A 107 -10.99 -4.87 -11.83
C TRP A 107 -11.74 -6.17 -12.00
N TYR A 108 -12.37 -6.62 -10.93
CA TYR A 108 -13.18 -7.82 -10.90
C TYR A 108 -14.56 -7.50 -10.35
N LYS A 109 -15.57 -8.13 -10.94
CA LYS A 109 -16.93 -8.21 -10.43
C LYS A 109 -17.22 -9.66 -10.11
N ASP A 110 -17.54 -9.96 -8.86
CA ASP A 110 -17.88 -11.31 -8.39
C ASP A 110 -16.81 -12.35 -8.81
N GLY A 111 -15.53 -11.96 -8.74
CA GLY A 111 -14.38 -12.79 -9.10
C GLY A 111 -14.02 -12.84 -10.59
N SER A 112 -14.86 -12.29 -11.48
CA SER A 112 -14.59 -12.24 -12.91
C SER A 112 -14.02 -10.88 -13.33
N GLN A 113 -12.95 -10.88 -14.13
CA GLN A 113 -12.33 -9.64 -14.60
C GLN A 113 -13.29 -8.86 -15.51
N VAL A 114 -13.50 -7.58 -15.22
CA VAL A 114 -14.42 -6.69 -15.97
C VAL A 114 -13.74 -5.48 -16.60
N SER A 115 -12.57 -5.09 -16.12
CA SER A 115 -11.83 -3.95 -16.67
C SER A 115 -10.34 -4.01 -16.33
N THR A 116 -9.57 -3.23 -17.07
CA THR A 116 -8.19 -2.87 -16.76
C THR A 116 -8.09 -1.37 -16.55
N GLY A 117 -7.05 -0.92 -15.84
CA GLY A 117 -6.87 0.49 -15.48
C GLY A 117 -7.22 0.77 -14.02
N ASP A 118 -6.66 1.86 -13.51
CA ASP A 118 -6.85 2.34 -12.13
C ASP A 118 -8.32 2.70 -11.87
N THR A 119 -9.04 3.19 -12.89
CA THR A 119 -10.46 3.53 -12.80
C THR A 119 -11.32 2.63 -13.68
N TYR A 120 -12.40 2.11 -13.11
CA TYR A 120 -13.46 1.41 -13.83
C TYR A 120 -14.70 2.30 -14.01
N LEU A 121 -15.04 2.59 -15.26
CA LEU A 121 -16.21 3.37 -15.63
C LEU A 121 -17.37 2.45 -16.04
N ILE A 122 -18.45 2.48 -15.25
CA ILE A 122 -19.72 1.88 -15.60
C ILE A 122 -20.59 2.95 -16.24
N ARG A 123 -20.87 2.81 -17.54
CA ARG A 123 -21.79 3.68 -18.27
C ARG A 123 -23.22 3.15 -18.17
N THR A 124 -24.18 4.05 -18.00
CA THR A 124 -25.61 3.75 -17.93
C THR A 124 -25.89 2.61 -16.95
N VAL A 125 -25.85 2.93 -15.66
CA VAL A 125 -25.96 1.96 -14.58
C VAL A 125 -27.30 1.19 -14.65
N ARG A 126 -27.22 -0.14 -14.61
CA ARG A 126 -28.36 -1.08 -14.64
C ARG A 126 -28.28 -2.03 -13.44
N ARG A 127 -29.40 -2.68 -13.09
CA ARG A 127 -29.43 -3.67 -12.00
C ARG A 127 -28.43 -4.82 -12.16
N SER A 128 -28.07 -5.20 -13.38
CA SER A 128 -27.05 -6.24 -13.64
C SER A 128 -25.64 -5.87 -13.14
N HIS A 129 -25.40 -4.59 -12.84
CA HIS A 129 -24.15 -4.13 -12.24
C HIS A 129 -24.11 -4.30 -10.72
N THR A 130 -25.18 -4.75 -10.06
CA THR A 130 -25.10 -5.15 -8.65
C THR A 130 -24.10 -6.29 -8.47
N GLY A 131 -23.25 -6.19 -7.45
CA GLY A 131 -22.24 -7.22 -7.16
C GLY A 131 -21.10 -6.70 -6.29
N SER A 132 -20.15 -7.60 -6.01
CA SER A 132 -18.93 -7.30 -5.28
C SER A 132 -17.83 -6.90 -6.24
N TYR A 133 -17.26 -5.71 -6.06
CA TYR A 133 -16.18 -5.20 -6.87
C TYR A 133 -14.87 -5.16 -6.10
N THR A 134 -13.84 -5.72 -6.71
CA THR A 134 -12.47 -5.72 -6.19
C THR A 134 -11.50 -5.26 -7.26
N CYS A 135 -10.32 -4.83 -6.84
CA CYS A 135 -9.23 -4.53 -7.75
C CYS A 135 -7.91 -5.13 -7.25
N ASP A 136 -7.01 -5.40 -8.19
CA ASP A 136 -5.59 -5.60 -7.91
C ASP A 136 -4.74 -4.60 -8.69
N ALA A 137 -3.59 -4.23 -8.11
CA ALA A 137 -2.54 -3.48 -8.75
C ALA A 137 -1.25 -4.31 -8.78
N THR A 138 -0.47 -4.18 -9.84
CA THR A 138 0.72 -5.01 -10.09
C THR A 138 1.94 -4.13 -10.34
N ASN A 139 3.05 -4.49 -9.69
CA ASN A 139 4.39 -3.97 -9.98
C ASN A 139 5.34 -5.14 -10.35
N SER A 140 6.63 -4.87 -10.48
CA SER A 140 7.64 -5.89 -10.83
C SER A 140 7.82 -6.98 -9.77
N VAL A 141 7.36 -6.76 -8.54
CA VAL A 141 7.41 -7.75 -7.45
C VAL A 141 6.19 -8.68 -7.49
N GLY A 142 5.07 -8.19 -8.01
CA GLY A 142 3.85 -8.96 -8.21
C GLY A 142 2.58 -8.15 -7.96
N SER A 143 1.46 -8.87 -7.82
CA SER A 143 0.13 -8.28 -7.62
C SER A 143 -0.22 -8.11 -6.14
N SER A 144 -0.93 -7.04 -5.84
CA SER A 144 -1.50 -6.78 -4.52
C SER A 144 -2.40 -7.91 -4.06
N ASN A 145 -2.45 -8.15 -2.75
CA ASN A 145 -3.50 -8.99 -2.19
C ASN A 145 -4.83 -8.24 -2.29
N ILE A 146 -5.89 -8.93 -2.71
CA ILE A 146 -7.23 -8.37 -2.77
C ILE A 146 -7.81 -8.37 -1.35
N SER A 147 -7.65 -7.26 -0.63
CA SER A 147 -8.16 -7.10 0.75
C SER A 147 -9.28 -6.07 0.86
N SER A 148 -9.46 -5.22 -0.16
CA SER A 148 -10.52 -4.21 -0.20
C SER A 148 -11.54 -4.59 -1.28
N PHE A 149 -12.82 -4.48 -0.93
CA PHE A 149 -13.93 -4.68 -1.83
C PHE A 149 -15.02 -3.65 -1.55
N ILE A 150 -15.84 -3.37 -2.56
CA ILE A 150 -17.04 -2.55 -2.42
C ILE A 150 -18.24 -3.35 -2.92
N GLN A 151 -19.30 -3.40 -2.12
CA GLN A 151 -20.57 -3.98 -2.56
C GLN A 151 -21.39 -2.90 -3.25
N LEU A 152 -21.60 -3.03 -4.57
CA LEU A 152 -22.42 -2.11 -5.34
C LEU A 152 -23.87 -2.60 -5.36
N ASP A 153 -24.79 -1.76 -4.89
CA ASP A 153 -26.22 -2.03 -4.85
C ASP A 153 -26.99 -1.01 -5.71
N ILE A 154 -27.76 -1.49 -6.68
CA ILE A 154 -28.43 -0.64 -7.67
C ILE A 154 -29.92 -0.53 -7.34
N LEU A 155 -30.32 0.67 -6.90
CA LEU A 155 -31.68 0.96 -6.49
C LEU A 155 -32.53 1.36 -7.69
N SER A 156 -33.68 0.72 -7.82
CA SER A 156 -34.64 0.99 -8.90
C SER A 156 -35.95 1.49 -8.33
N ILE A 157 -36.50 2.55 -8.95
CA ILE A 157 -37.75 3.20 -8.51
C ILE A 157 -38.91 2.20 -8.50
N GLY A 158 -38.97 1.28 -9.48
CA GLY A 158 -40.00 0.25 -9.54
C GLY A 158 -39.97 -0.73 -8.34
N MET A 159 -38.80 -0.92 -7.72
CA MET A 159 -38.66 -1.82 -6.56
C MET A 159 -39.14 -1.17 -5.27
N LEU A 160 -38.86 0.13 -5.08
CA LEU A 160 -39.39 0.89 -3.95
C LEU A 160 -40.92 0.95 -4.01
N ASN A 161 -41.49 1.23 -5.18
CA ASN A 161 -42.94 1.23 -5.38
C ASN A 161 -43.57 -0.14 -5.07
N ALA A 162 -42.95 -1.24 -5.54
CA ALA A 162 -43.42 -2.59 -5.22
C ALA A 162 -43.32 -2.92 -3.72
N PHE A 163 -42.28 -2.44 -3.03
CA PHE A 163 -42.10 -2.63 -1.60
C PHE A 163 -43.15 -1.88 -0.78
N PHE A 164 -43.47 -0.63 -1.14
CA PHE A 164 -44.57 0.11 -0.53
C PHE A 164 -45.92 -0.57 -0.78
N ILE A 165 -46.19 -1.04 -1.99
CA ILE A 165 -47.42 -1.79 -2.31
C ILE A 165 -47.53 -3.06 -1.46
N GLN A 166 -46.46 -3.84 -1.35
CA GLN A 166 -46.41 -5.05 -0.49
C GLN A 166 -46.63 -4.73 1.00
N LEU A 167 -46.03 -3.66 1.51
CA LEU A 167 -46.19 -3.24 2.90
C LEU A 167 -47.63 -2.77 3.18
N SER A 168 -48.22 -2.01 2.26
CA SER A 168 -49.63 -1.59 2.35
C SER A 168 -50.57 -2.79 2.40
N ILE A 169 -50.37 -3.80 1.55
CA ILE A 169 -51.19 -5.02 1.54
C ILE A 169 -51.11 -5.76 2.89
N LYS A 170 -49.92 -5.83 3.50
CA LYS A 170 -49.71 -6.46 4.82
C LYS A 170 -50.29 -5.68 6.00
N LEU A 171 -50.54 -4.38 5.86
CA LEU A 171 -51.10 -3.53 6.91
C LEU A 171 -52.63 -3.41 6.81
N THR A 172 -53.21 -3.74 5.65
CA THR A 172 -54.66 -3.69 5.40
C THR A 172 -55.36 -5.05 5.48
N GLY A 173 -54.64 -6.13 5.78
CA GLY A 173 -55.18 -7.48 5.99
C GLY A 173 -54.77 -8.02 7.36
#